data_AF-K0IFR0-F1
#
_entry.id   AF-K0IFR0-F1
#
_cell.length_a   1.000
_cell.length_b   1.000
_cell.length_c   1.000
_cell.angle_alpha   90.00
_cell.angle_beta   90.00
_cell.angle_gamma   90.00
#
_symmetry.space_group_name_H-M   'P 1'
#
loop_
_entity.id
_entity.type
_entity.pdbx_description
1 polymer ?
#
loop_
_entity_poly.entity_id
_entity_poly.type
_entity_poly.pdbx_seq_one_letter_code
_entity_poly.pdbx_strand_id
1 'polypeptide(L)'
;MLDIPTNVLNEYLIPKDYVKPDVRVGNYFLEWNTSSYGIPQKEVSNLRRFIADLAPFLSTFIFEAALGIPRSIREKASSKEAHNFEEAFSPRLMIARKIRNSEYVLQMTADGAATLSRSETIAGDGKQADLALNWNLGQILFDRQR
;
A
#
# COMPACT_ATOMS: atom_id res chain seq x y z
N MET A 1 -2.69 14.55 -21.04
CA MET A 1 -1.88 14.22 -19.84
C MET A 1 -0.59 15.02 -20.00
N LEU A 2 -0.32 15.99 -19.13
CA LEU A 2 0.89 16.81 -19.22
C LEU A 2 2.05 16.03 -18.60
N ASP A 3 3.04 15.66 -19.41
CA ASP A 3 4.28 15.05 -18.93
C ASP A 3 5.13 16.13 -18.26
N ILE A 4 5.01 16.23 -16.94
CA ILE A 4 5.86 17.11 -16.14
C ILE A 4 7.24 16.44 -16.00
N PRO A 5 8.33 17.10 -16.41
CA PRO A 5 9.68 16.54 -16.31
C PRO A 5 10.06 16.18 -14.86
N THR A 6 10.70 15.03 -14.66
CA THR A 6 11.05 14.48 -13.34
C THR A 6 11.89 15.43 -12.48
N ASN A 7 12.75 16.23 -13.12
CA ASN A 7 13.56 17.26 -12.46
C ASN A 7 12.70 18.40 -11.88
N VAL A 8 11.64 18.82 -12.57
CA VAL A 8 10.71 19.84 -12.08
C VAL A 8 9.89 19.32 -10.90
N LEU A 9 9.49 18.04 -10.96
CA LEU A 9 8.84 17.33 -9.86
C LEU A 9 9.72 17.30 -8.60
N ASN A 10 10.99 16.93 -8.75
CA ASN A 10 11.94 16.82 -7.65
C ASN A 10 12.35 18.16 -7.03
N GLU A 11 12.41 19.22 -7.83
CA GLU A 11 12.94 20.52 -7.38
C GLU A 11 11.84 21.46 -6.84
N TYR A 12 10.61 21.35 -7.36
CA TYR A 12 9.53 22.31 -7.05
C TYR A 12 8.28 21.69 -6.41
N LEU A 13 8.04 20.38 -6.55
CA LEU A 13 6.78 19.75 -6.10
C LEU A 13 6.95 18.83 -4.90
N ILE A 14 8.12 18.22 -4.74
CA ILE A 14 8.39 17.30 -3.62
C ILE A 14 9.29 18.04 -2.62
N PRO A 15 8.78 18.45 -1.46
CA PRO A 15 9.60 19.19 -0.52
C PRO A 15 10.75 18.32 0.03
N LYS A 16 11.86 18.98 0.37
CA LYS A 16 13.13 18.36 0.81
C LYS A 16 13.02 17.51 2.09
N ASP A 17 11.83 17.39 2.67
CA ASP A 17 11.52 16.67 3.91
C ASP A 17 10.90 15.28 3.67
N TYR A 18 10.88 14.78 2.42
CA TYR A 18 10.41 13.43 2.13
C TYR A 18 11.49 12.39 2.48
N VAL A 19 11.06 11.34 3.17
CA VAL A 19 11.92 10.27 3.69
C VAL A 19 11.29 8.90 3.46
N LYS A 20 12.14 7.87 3.39
CA LYS A 20 11.75 6.46 3.39
C LYS A 20 12.11 5.86 4.75
N PRO A 21 11.30 6.09 5.81
CA PRO A 21 11.62 5.57 7.13
C PRO A 21 11.68 4.05 7.11
N ASP A 22 12.58 3.47 7.89
CA ASP A 22 12.45 2.06 8.23
C ASP A 22 11.16 1.87 9.05
N VAL A 23 10.29 0.97 8.58
CA VAL A 23 9.02 0.63 9.24
C VAL A 23 8.99 -0.86 9.46
N ARG A 24 9.20 -1.25 10.72
CA ARG A 24 9.01 -2.60 11.23
C ARG A 24 7.95 -2.60 12.32
N VAL A 25 7.03 -3.55 12.24
CA VAL A 25 6.01 -3.82 13.26
C VAL A 25 5.91 -5.32 13.46
N GLY A 26 6.38 -5.82 14.60
CA GLY A 26 6.49 -7.25 14.84
C GLY A 26 7.35 -7.90 13.75
N ASN A 27 6.82 -8.94 13.10
CA ASN A 27 7.47 -9.63 11.99
C ASN A 27 7.16 -9.01 10.62
N TYR A 28 6.51 -7.84 10.56
CA TYR A 28 6.21 -7.15 9.31
C TYR A 28 7.16 -6.00 9.07
N PHE A 29 7.57 -5.81 7.82
CA PHE A 29 8.33 -4.64 7.40
C PHE A 29 7.83 -4.08 6.07
N LEU A 30 7.95 -2.76 5.90
CA LEU A 30 7.69 -2.10 4.63
C LEU A 30 8.95 -2.14 3.77
N GLU A 31 8.91 -2.89 2.69
CA GLU A 31 9.88 -2.78 1.60
C GLU A 31 9.46 -1.64 0.68
N TRP A 32 10.24 -0.57 0.67
CA TRP A 32 9.97 0.60 -0.16
C TRP A 32 10.12 0.29 -1.64
N ASN A 33 9.18 0.78 -2.45
CA ASN A 33 9.37 0.86 -3.88
C ASN A 33 10.55 1.82 -4.18
N THR A 34 11.50 1.36 -4.99
CA THR A 34 12.71 2.12 -5.35
C THR A 34 12.34 3.43 -6.05
N SER A 35 11.31 3.41 -6.89
CA SER A 35 10.77 4.56 -7.61
C SER A 35 9.87 5.48 -6.76
N SER A 36 9.54 5.10 -5.52
CA SER A 36 8.80 5.96 -4.60
C SER A 36 9.68 7.11 -4.11
N TYR A 37 9.08 8.27 -3.85
CA TYR A 37 9.76 9.40 -3.22
C TYR A 37 9.73 9.33 -1.68
N GLY A 38 8.98 8.39 -1.10
CA GLY A 38 8.78 8.32 0.34
C GLY A 38 7.58 9.15 0.80
N ILE A 39 7.66 9.66 2.04
CA ILE A 39 6.61 10.47 2.66
C ILE A 39 7.20 11.65 3.43
N PRO A 40 6.45 12.73 3.67
CA PRO A 40 6.90 13.82 4.53
C PRO A 40 7.34 13.34 5.91
N GLN A 41 8.45 13.86 6.46
CA GLN A 41 8.98 13.45 7.76
C GLN A 41 7.95 13.57 8.90
N LYS A 42 7.08 14.60 8.84
CA LYS A 42 5.98 14.80 9.79
C LYS A 42 4.91 13.70 9.77
N GLU A 43 4.81 12.92 8.68
CA GLU A 43 3.84 11.84 8.52
C GLU A 43 4.39 10.47 8.95
N VAL A 44 5.69 10.35 9.22
CA VAL A 44 6.33 9.08 9.58
C VAL A 44 5.64 8.39 10.75
N SER A 45 5.30 9.14 11.80
CA SER A 45 4.59 8.61 12.97
C SER A 45 3.20 8.09 12.62
N ASN A 46 2.52 8.75 11.68
CA ASN A 46 1.19 8.35 11.23
C ASN A 46 1.24 7.07 10.39
N LEU A 47 2.22 6.97 9.49
CA LEU A 47 2.46 5.76 8.69
C LEU A 47 2.76 4.56 9.60
N ARG A 48 3.67 4.73 10.56
CA ARG A 48 4.01 3.67 11.52
C ARG A 48 2.79 3.21 12.32
N ARG A 49 1.98 4.16 12.80
CA ARG A 49 0.73 3.84 13.52
C ARG A 49 -0.27 3.13 12.62
N PHE A 50 -0.42 3.58 11.37
CA PHE A 50 -1.29 2.93 10.40
C PHE A 50 -0.89 1.47 10.19
N ILE A 51 0.38 1.18 9.92
CA ILE A 51 0.88 -0.20 9.76
C ILE A 51 0.76 -0.99 11.07
N ALA A 52 0.95 -0.36 12.23
CA ALA A 52 0.77 -1.01 13.52
C ALA A 52 -0.68 -1.45 13.77
N ASP A 53 -1.65 -0.58 13.44
CA ASP A 53 -3.07 -0.90 13.54
C ASP A 53 -3.48 -2.02 12.55
N LEU A 54 -2.72 -2.20 11.46
CA LEU A 54 -2.94 -3.23 10.45
C LEU A 54 -2.37 -4.61 10.83
N ALA A 55 -1.38 -4.66 11.70
CA ALA A 55 -0.66 -5.91 12.03
C ALA A 55 -1.58 -7.08 12.44
N PRO A 56 -2.65 -6.89 13.26
CA PRO A 56 -3.58 -7.98 13.60
C PRO A 56 -4.36 -8.52 12.40
N PHE A 57 -4.66 -7.65 11.42
CA PHE A 57 -5.37 -8.06 10.20
C PHE A 57 -4.42 -8.82 9.28
N LEU A 58 -3.20 -8.32 9.10
CA LEU A 58 -2.17 -8.96 8.27
C LEU A 58 -1.88 -10.39 8.75
N SER A 59 -1.79 -10.63 10.06
CA SER A 59 -1.59 -11.97 10.60
C SER A 59 -2.73 -12.93 10.28
N THR A 60 -3.98 -12.48 10.39
CA THR A 60 -5.16 -13.32 10.14
C THR A 60 -5.27 -13.70 8.68
N PHE A 61 -5.18 -12.73 7.77
CA PHE A 61 -5.33 -12.97 6.34
C PHE A 61 -4.15 -13.74 5.73
N ILE A 62 -2.91 -13.48 6.16
CA ILE A 62 -1.76 -14.27 5.70
C ILE A 62 -1.87 -15.71 6.17
N PHE A 63 -2.40 -15.94 7.38
CA PHE A 63 -2.64 -17.29 7.87
C PHE A 63 -3.71 -18.01 7.02
N GLU A 64 -4.82 -17.33 6.69
CA GLU A 64 -5.85 -17.87 5.78
C GLU A 64 -5.30 -18.17 4.37
N ALA A 65 -4.48 -17.26 3.81
CA ALA A 65 -3.83 -17.47 2.52
C ALA A 65 -2.81 -18.63 2.57
N ALA A 66 -2.03 -18.73 3.65
CA ALA A 66 -1.00 -19.76 3.85
C ALA A 66 -1.59 -21.16 4.09
N LEU A 67 -2.76 -21.26 4.71
CA LEU A 67 -3.48 -22.52 4.88
C LEU A 67 -4.02 -23.08 3.55
N GLY A 68 -3.91 -22.34 2.44
CA GLY A 68 -4.15 -22.87 1.12
C GLY A 68 -5.59 -23.26 0.83
N ILE A 69 -6.55 -22.79 1.64
CA ILE A 69 -8.00 -22.98 1.44
C ILE A 69 -8.39 -22.70 -0.03
N PRO A 70 -7.84 -21.68 -0.72
CA PRO A 70 -8.11 -21.45 -2.14
C PRO A 70 -7.51 -22.52 -3.07
N ARG A 71 -6.29 -23.01 -2.81
CA ARG A 71 -5.59 -23.98 -3.68
C ARG A 71 -6.24 -25.36 -3.65
N SER A 72 -6.58 -25.87 -2.47
CA SER A 72 -7.19 -27.19 -2.30
C SER A 72 -8.59 -27.31 -2.91
N ILE A 73 -9.32 -26.19 -3.00
CA ILE A 73 -10.65 -26.12 -3.62
C ILE A 73 -10.51 -25.92 -5.14
N ARG A 74 -9.54 -25.11 -5.59
CA ARG A 74 -9.25 -24.85 -7.00
C ARG A 74 -8.84 -26.10 -7.78
N GLU A 75 -8.08 -27.02 -7.17
CA GLU A 75 -7.68 -28.30 -7.79
C GLU A 75 -8.85 -29.27 -8.03
N LYS A 76 -10.01 -29.03 -7.41
CA LYS A 76 -11.22 -29.88 -7.53
C LYS A 76 -12.38 -29.21 -8.28
N ALA A 77 -12.26 -27.94 -8.66
CA ALA A 77 -13.33 -27.13 -9.23
C ALA A 77 -13.29 -27.12 -10.76
N SER A 78 -14.45 -27.08 -11.42
CA SER A 78 -14.54 -26.82 -12.86
C SER A 78 -14.10 -25.38 -13.20
N SER A 79 -13.71 -25.05 -14.45
CA SER A 79 -13.23 -23.69 -14.80
C SER A 79 -14.18 -22.55 -14.43
N LYS A 80 -15.51 -22.79 -14.46
CA LYS A 80 -16.51 -21.78 -14.11
C LYS A 80 -16.61 -21.58 -12.58
N GLU A 81 -16.49 -22.67 -11.83
CA GLU A 81 -16.43 -22.63 -10.38
C GLU A 81 -15.11 -22.00 -9.92
N ALA A 82 -13.98 -22.33 -10.54
CA ALA A 82 -12.68 -21.73 -10.25
C ALA A 82 -12.71 -20.19 -10.43
N HIS A 83 -13.38 -19.68 -11.47
CA HIS A 83 -13.56 -18.24 -11.67
C HIS A 83 -14.43 -17.59 -10.58
N ASN A 84 -15.57 -18.20 -10.24
CA ASN A 84 -16.42 -17.74 -9.14
C ASN A 84 -15.70 -17.82 -7.79
N PHE A 85 -14.85 -18.83 -7.59
CA PHE A 85 -13.98 -18.98 -6.43
C PHE A 85 -12.90 -17.88 -6.41
N GLU A 86 -12.30 -17.51 -7.55
CA GLU A 86 -11.34 -16.39 -7.65
C GLU A 86 -11.99 -15.04 -7.33
N GLU A 87 -13.24 -14.82 -7.72
CA GLU A 87 -14.00 -13.62 -7.31
C GLU A 87 -14.41 -13.66 -5.83
N ALA A 88 -14.83 -14.82 -5.32
CA ALA A 88 -15.29 -14.99 -3.93
C ALA A 88 -14.15 -15.02 -2.89
N PHE A 89 -12.94 -15.45 -3.30
CA PHE A 89 -11.73 -15.52 -2.46
C PHE A 89 -10.66 -14.52 -2.88
N SER A 90 -10.97 -13.53 -3.72
CA SER A 90 -10.17 -12.31 -3.79
C SER A 90 -10.28 -11.61 -2.43
N PRO A 91 -9.27 -11.60 -1.55
CA PRO A 91 -9.29 -10.62 -0.49
C PRO A 91 -9.13 -9.30 -1.23
N ARG A 92 -10.08 -8.41 -1.00
CA ARG A 92 -9.82 -6.99 -1.17
C ARG A 92 -9.82 -6.43 0.23
N LEU A 93 -8.86 -6.87 1.06
CA LEU A 93 -8.59 -6.11 2.27
C LEU A 93 -8.04 -4.77 1.78
N MET A 94 -8.94 -3.81 1.71
CA MET A 94 -8.66 -2.44 1.33
C MET A 94 -8.94 -1.60 2.56
N ILE A 95 -7.88 -1.20 3.25
CA ILE A 95 -7.99 -0.32 4.40
C ILE A 95 -7.42 1.02 3.98
N ALA A 96 -8.28 2.04 3.98
CA ALA A 96 -7.90 3.41 3.69
C ALA A 96 -7.88 4.23 4.99
N ARG A 97 -6.90 5.11 5.13
CA ARG A 97 -6.81 6.11 6.19
C ARG A 97 -6.51 7.47 5.61
N LYS A 98 -7.48 8.38 5.70
CA LYS A 98 -7.32 9.79 5.35
C LYS A 98 -6.66 10.57 6.48
N ILE A 99 -5.67 11.38 6.15
CA ILE A 99 -4.93 12.25 7.06
C ILE A 99 -4.78 13.62 6.40
N ARG A 100 -5.63 14.59 6.80
CA ARG A 100 -5.66 15.92 6.18
C ARG A 100 -5.86 15.81 4.65
N ASN A 101 -4.83 16.16 3.89
CA ASN A 101 -4.82 16.18 2.44
C ASN A 101 -4.22 14.90 1.83
N SER A 102 -3.84 13.92 2.63
CA SER A 102 -3.32 12.64 2.16
C SER A 102 -4.24 11.48 2.54
N GLU A 103 -4.14 10.38 1.79
CA GLU A 103 -4.80 9.12 2.09
C GLU A 103 -3.82 7.99 1.88
N TYR A 104 -3.74 7.10 2.87
CA TYR A 104 -2.98 5.87 2.80
C TYR A 104 -3.93 4.73 2.50
N VAL A 105 -3.59 3.87 1.55
CA VAL A 105 -4.39 2.70 1.19
C VAL A 105 -3.50 1.47 1.25
N LEU A 106 -3.85 0.54 2.13
CA LEU A 106 -3.31 -0.82 2.10
C LEU A 106 -4.25 -1.68 1.26
N GLN A 107 -3.71 -2.35 0.26
CA GLN A 107 -4.40 -3.36 -0.54
C GLN A 107 -3.68 -4.69 -0.37
N MET A 108 -4.42 -5.76 -0.11
CA MET A 108 -3.84 -7.10 -0.03
C MET A 108 -4.57 -8.07 -0.95
N THR A 109 -3.82 -8.83 -1.73
CA THR A 109 -4.29 -9.81 -2.71
C THR A 109 -4.38 -11.23 -2.13
N ALA A 110 -5.02 -12.14 -2.88
CA ALA A 110 -5.36 -13.51 -2.44
C ALA A 110 -4.18 -14.40 -2.09
N ASP A 111 -3.06 -14.11 -2.71
CA ASP A 111 -1.77 -14.74 -2.45
C ASP A 111 -1.07 -14.15 -1.21
N GLY A 112 -1.70 -13.19 -0.52
CA GLY A 112 -1.16 -12.52 0.67
C GLY A 112 -0.22 -11.36 0.35
N ALA A 113 -0.03 -10.97 -0.92
CA ALA A 113 0.79 -9.81 -1.24
C ALA A 113 0.07 -8.51 -0.80
N ALA A 114 0.72 -7.73 0.07
CA ALA A 114 0.16 -6.51 0.62
C ALA A 114 0.93 -5.29 0.07
N THR A 115 0.26 -4.44 -0.70
CA THR A 115 0.80 -3.19 -1.25
C THR A 115 0.28 -1.99 -0.47
N LEU A 116 1.15 -1.00 -0.28
CA LEU A 116 0.81 0.25 0.36
C LEU A 116 0.96 1.39 -0.65
N SER A 117 -0.10 2.18 -0.80
CA SER A 117 -0.12 3.37 -1.64
C SER A 117 -0.52 4.59 -0.82
N ARG A 118 -0.09 5.77 -1.32
CA ARG A 118 -0.44 7.07 -0.76
C ARG A 118 -0.92 7.96 -1.89
N SER A 119 -2.01 8.67 -1.66
CA SER A 119 -2.44 9.80 -2.48
C SER A 119 -2.35 11.08 -1.66
N GLU A 120 -2.07 12.21 -2.31
CA GLU A 120 -2.23 13.53 -1.70
C GLU A 120 -2.79 14.56 -2.69
N THR A 121 -3.53 15.52 -2.16
CA THR A 121 -4.01 16.68 -2.91
C THR A 121 -3.27 17.92 -2.46
N ILE A 122 -2.58 18.56 -3.39
CA ILE A 122 -1.91 19.85 -3.18
C ILE A 122 -2.82 20.93 -3.74
N ALA A 123 -3.33 21.80 -2.86
CA ALA A 123 -4.17 22.91 -3.26
C ALA A 123 -3.35 23.90 -4.10
N GLY A 124 -3.86 24.25 -5.27
CA GLY A 124 -3.26 25.29 -6.09
C GLY A 124 -3.55 26.68 -5.54
N ASP A 125 -2.60 27.59 -5.63
CA ASP A 125 -2.71 28.94 -5.07
C ASP A 125 -3.56 29.85 -5.99
N GLY A 126 -4.88 29.58 -6.05
CA GLY A 126 -5.93 30.34 -6.76
C GLY A 126 -5.83 30.45 -8.29
N LYS A 127 -4.65 30.21 -8.88
CA LYS A 127 -4.35 30.28 -10.33
C LYS A 127 -3.93 28.94 -10.93
N GLN A 128 -3.63 27.94 -10.10
CA GLN A 128 -3.29 26.58 -10.51
C GLN A 128 -4.38 25.61 -10.07
N ALA A 129 -4.67 24.61 -10.91
CA ALA A 129 -5.56 23.52 -10.55
C ALA A 129 -4.94 22.67 -9.42
N ASP A 130 -5.79 22.10 -8.57
CA ASP A 130 -5.36 21.18 -7.53
C ASP A 130 -4.62 19.99 -8.16
N LEU A 131 -3.44 19.67 -7.61
CA LEU A 131 -2.61 18.57 -8.08
C LEU A 131 -2.87 17.34 -7.21
N ALA A 132 -3.30 16.23 -7.82
CA ALA A 132 -3.40 14.94 -7.16
C ALA A 132 -2.14 14.12 -7.45
N LEU A 133 -1.36 13.85 -6.41
CA LEU A 133 -0.20 12.95 -6.48
C LEU A 133 -0.60 11.58 -5.95
N ASN A 134 -0.20 10.52 -6.65
CA ASN A 134 -0.43 9.14 -6.26
C ASN A 134 0.87 8.37 -6.35
N TRP A 135 1.23 7.66 -5.29
CA TRP A 135 2.42 6.84 -5.27
C TRP A 135 2.17 5.48 -4.65
N ASN A 136 2.78 4.48 -5.26
CA ASN A 136 3.02 3.20 -4.61
C ASN A 136 4.21 3.38 -3.66
N LEU A 137 3.98 3.23 -2.35
CA LEU A 137 5.03 3.33 -1.35
C LEU A 137 5.87 2.06 -1.29
N GLY A 138 5.26 0.90 -1.49
CA GLY A 138 5.96 -0.38 -1.45
C GLY A 138 5.08 -1.55 -1.04
N GLN A 139 5.73 -2.61 -0.57
CA GLN A 139 5.09 -3.85 -0.14
C GLN A 139 5.32 -4.10 1.35
N ILE A 140 4.30 -4.58 2.04
CA ILE A 140 4.42 -5.09 3.40
C ILE A 140 4.80 -6.56 3.32
N LEU A 141 5.99 -6.88 3.82
CA LEU A 141 6.55 -8.22 3.81
C LEU A 141 6.59 -8.79 5.21
N PHE A 142 6.48 -10.12 5.31
CA PHE A 142 6.64 -10.86 6.56
C PHE A 142 8.07 -11.41 6.66
N ASP A 143 8.81 -10.93 7.66
CA ASP A 143 10.11 -11.45 8.05
C ASP A 143 9.93 -12.80 8.75
N ARG A 144 10.18 -13.88 8.00
CA ARG A 144 10.32 -15.23 8.57
C ARG A 144 11.68 -15.28 9.25
N GLN A 145 11.80 -14.75 10.47
CA GLN A 145 13.01 -14.97 11.24
C GLN A 145 13.26 -16.48 11.34
N ARG A 146 14.45 -16.89 10.87
CA ARG A 146 14.94 -18.27 10.84
C ARG A 146 15.20 -18.81 12.23
#